data_AF-A0A392S9F3-F1
#
_entry.id   AF-A0A392S9F3-F1
#
_cell.length_a   1.000
_cell.length_b   1.000
_cell.length_c   1.000
_cell.angle_alpha   90.00
_cell.angle_beta   90.00
_cell.angle_gamma   90.00
#
_symmetry.space_group_name_H-M   'P 1'
#
loop_
_entity.id
_entity.type
_entity.pdbx_description
1 polymer ?
#
loop_
_entity_poly.entity_id
_entity_poly.type
_entity_poly.pdbx_seq_one_letter_code
_entity_poly.pdbx_strand_id
1 'polypeptide(L)' 'MPRANQTAPILDNSSPYFVHPGDGPTSVIVQPILTGSNYHSWSRSMKRALGVKMKLKFIDGTL' A
#
# COMPACT_ATOMS: atom_id res chain seq x y z
N MET A 1 -18.33 30.88 -11.73
CA MET A 1 -17.36 30.13 -10.90
C MET A 1 -17.02 28.83 -11.63
N PRO A 2 -15.81 28.62 -12.16
CA PRO A 2 -15.49 27.38 -12.83
C PRO A 2 -15.25 26.26 -11.79
N ARG A 3 -15.82 25.11 -12.12
CA ARG A 3 -15.87 23.86 -11.36
C ARG A 3 -14.46 23.37 -11.02
N ALA A 4 -14.25 22.96 -9.77
CA ALA A 4 -13.01 22.37 -9.29
C ALA A 4 -12.49 21.33 -10.27
N ASN A 5 -11.24 21.55 -10.70
CA ASN A 5 -10.47 20.67 -11.55
C ASN A 5 -10.36 19.31 -10.84
N GLN A 6 -11.15 18.33 -11.29
CA GLN A 6 -10.99 16.94 -10.89
C GLN A 6 -9.68 16.45 -11.48
N THR A 7 -8.58 16.74 -10.78
CA THR A 7 -7.32 16.05 -11.01
C THR A 7 -7.62 14.58 -10.75
N ALA A 8 -7.37 13.74 -11.75
CA ALA A 8 -7.68 12.32 -11.70
C ALA A 8 -7.25 11.74 -10.34
N PRO A 9 -7.98 10.77 -9.75
CA PRO A 9 -7.71 10.24 -8.40
C PRO A 9 -6.30 9.67 -8.19
N ILE A 10 -5.52 9.54 -9.27
CA ILE A 10 -4.10 9.21 -9.31
C ILE A 10 -3.15 10.38 -9.00
N LEU A 11 -3.63 11.63 -8.98
CA LEU A 11 -2.83 12.84 -8.71
C LEU A 11 -3.08 13.42 -7.31
N ASP A 12 -4.14 12.98 -6.64
CA ASP A 12 -4.47 13.39 -5.27
C ASP A 12 -3.70 12.52 -4.27
N ASN A 13 -2.70 13.10 -3.58
CA ASN A 13 -1.88 12.41 -2.60
C ASN A 13 -2.66 11.94 -1.35
N SER A 14 -3.90 12.40 -1.15
CA SER A 14 -4.79 11.92 -0.09
C SER A 14 -5.68 10.74 -0.54
N SER A 15 -5.74 10.48 -1.84
CA SER A 15 -6.47 9.34 -2.41
C SER A 15 -5.80 8.02 -1.99
N PRO A 16 -6.56 7.02 -1.53
CA PRO A 16 -6.00 5.72 -1.24
C PRO A 16 -5.44 5.02 -2.49
N TYR A 17 -5.92 5.40 -3.68
CA TYR A 17 -5.46 4.89 -4.97
C TYR A 17 -4.21 5.59 -5.51
N PHE A 18 -3.68 6.57 -4.77
CA PHE A 18 -2.47 7.27 -5.16
C PHE A 18 -1.24 6.35 -5.09
N VAL A 19 -0.47 6.30 -6.18
CA VAL A 19 0.80 5.57 -6.25
C VAL A 19 1.93 6.58 -6.35
N HIS A 20 2.68 6.74 -5.27
CA HIS A 20 3.84 7.64 -5.27
C HIS A 20 4.88 7.13 -6.30
N PRO A 21 5.56 7.98 -7.08
CA PRO A 21 6.58 7.55 -8.03
C PRO A 21 7.73 6.72 -7.42
N GLY A 22 7.96 6.87 -6.11
CA GLY A 22 8.90 6.06 -5.32
C GLY A 22 8.37 4.67 -4.89
N ASP A 23 7.11 4.36 -5.17
CA ASP A 23 6.46 3.08 -4.86
C ASP A 23 6.65 2.07 -6.00
N GLY A 24 7.90 1.83 -6.38
CA GLY A 24 8.24 0.78 -7.33
C GLY A 24 7.98 -0.63 -6.78
N PRO A 25 8.05 -1.68 -7.63
CA PRO A 25 7.85 -3.07 -7.23
C PRO A 25 8.80 -3.57 -6.12
N THR A 26 9.91 -2.87 -5.90
CA THR A 26 10.88 -3.12 -4.82
C THR A 26 10.61 -2.32 -3.54
N SER A 27 9.59 -1.47 -3.53
CA SER A 27 9.33 -0.54 -2.42
C SER A 27 8.75 -1.23 -1.18
N VAL A 28 8.31 -2.49 -1.31
CA VAL A 28 7.84 -3.31 -0.20
C VAL A 28 8.57 -4.65 -0.26
N ILE A 29 9.75 -4.71 0.36
CA ILE A 29 10.50 -5.96 0.55
C ILE A 29 10.06 -6.56 1.88
N VAL A 30 9.34 -7.68 1.83
CA VAL A 30 8.92 -8.42 3.02
C VAL A 30 9.81 -9.64 3.17
N GLN A 31 10.57 -9.67 4.26
CA GLN A 31 11.36 -10.82 4.67
C GLN A 31 10.88 -11.35 6.03
N PRO A 32 10.89 -12.68 6.25
CA PRO A 32 11.27 -13.74 5.31
C PRO A 32 10.24 -13.91 4.17
N ILE A 33 10.65 -14.49 3.03
CA ILE A 33 9.73 -14.88 1.94
C ILE A 33 8.73 -15.91 2.48
N LEU A 34 7.46 -15.82 2.07
CA LEU A 34 6.43 -16.76 2.50
C LEU A 34 6.82 -18.20 2.12
N THR A 35 6.85 -19.06 3.12
CA THR A 35 6.91 -20.51 3.01
C THR A 35 5.71 -21.10 3.76
N GLY A 36 5.37 -22.37 3.51
CA GLY A 36 4.21 -22.99 4.17
C GLY A 36 4.27 -22.96 5.71
N SER A 37 5.46 -23.02 6.30
CA SER A 37 5.65 -23.07 7.74
C SER A 37 5.81 -21.71 8.43
N ASN A 38 6.05 -20.62 7.69
CA ASN A 38 6.42 -19.33 8.28
C ASN A 38 5.31 -18.26 8.24
N TYR A 39 4.06 -18.64 7.92
CA TYR A 39 2.95 -17.73 7.70
C TYR A 39 2.78 -16.67 8.80
N HIS A 40 2.91 -17.05 10.08
CA HIS A 40 2.75 -16.10 11.19
C HIS A 40 3.80 -14.97 11.15
N SER A 41 5.07 -15.33 10.96
CA SER A 41 6.17 -14.38 10.86
C SER A 41 6.06 -13.52 9.59
N TRP A 42 5.75 -14.15 8.45
CA TRP A 42 5.52 -13.46 7.18
C TRP A 42 4.37 -12.45 7.28
N SER A 43 3.23 -12.86 7.84
CA SER A 43 2.04 -12.00 7.99
C SER A 43 2.35 -10.77 8.83
N ARG A 44 3.11 -10.93 9.92
CA ARG A 44 3.53 -9.81 10.77
C ARG A 44 4.48 -8.86 10.02
N SER A 45 5.46 -9.39 9.29
CA SER A 45 6.37 -8.58 8.47
C SER A 45 5.62 -7.85 7.35
N MET A 46 4.68 -8.51 6.67
CA MET A 46 3.85 -7.93 5.62
C MET A 46 2.99 -6.77 6.14
N LYS A 47 2.30 -6.97 7.27
CA LYS A 47 1.50 -5.91 7.91
C LYS A 47 2.34 -4.70 8.29
N ARG A 48 3.56 -4.90 8.78
CA ARG A 48 4.49 -3.80 9.10
C ARG A 48 4.93 -3.05 7.84
N ALA A 49 5.36 -3.76 6.80
CA ALA A 49 5.83 -3.14 5.56
C ALA A 49 4.73 -2.34 4.84
N LEU A 50 3.48 -2.81 4.90
CA LEU A 50 2.32 -2.12 4.33
C LEU A 50 1.77 -1.00 5.23
N GLY A 51 1.84 -1.17 6.55
CA GLY A 51 1.32 -0.20 7.50
C GLY A 51 2.09 1.13 7.50
N VAL A 52 3.40 1.09 7.24
CA VAL A 52 4.23 2.29 7.07
C VAL A 52 3.77 3.18 5.90
N LYS A 53 3.01 2.61 4.94
CA LYS A 53 2.62 3.28 3.70
C LYS A 53 1.13 3.53 3.57
N MET A 54 0.36 3.41 4.66
CA MET A 54 -1.12 3.48 4.68
C MET A 54 -1.82 2.49 3.72
N LYS A 55 -1.11 1.45 3.25
CA LYS A 55 -1.64 0.45 2.29
C LYS A 55 -2.23 -0.80 2.96
N LEU A 56 -2.29 -0.82 4.30
CA LEU A 56 -2.93 -1.91 5.06
C LEU A 56 -4.39 -2.15 4.61
N LYS A 57 -5.11 -1.07 4.32
CA LYS A 57 -6.52 -1.13 3.92
C LYS A 57 -6.79 -1.98 2.67
N PHE A 58 -5.80 -2.11 1.79
CA PHE A 58 -5.88 -2.94 0.58
C PHE A 58 -5.83 -4.43 0.87
N ILE A 59 -5.16 -4.85 1.95
CA ILE A 59 -5.00 -6.27 2.31
C ILE A 59 -6.01 -6.75 3.34
N ASP A 60 -6.55 -5.85 4.17
CA ASP A 60 -7.58 -6.18 5.16
C ASP A 60 -9.02 -5.98 4.63
N GLY A 61 -9.17 -5.40 3.44
CA GLY A 61 -10.47 -5.20 2.78
C GLY A 61 -11.29 -4.05 3.37
N THR A 62 -10.69 -3.18 4.18
CA THR A 62 -11.38 -2.01 4.77
C THR A 62 -11.32 -0.76 3.89
N LEU A 63 -10.73 -0.86 2.70
CA LEU A 63 -10.73 0.20 1.68
C LEU A 63 -12.06 0.28 0.93
#